data_AF-A0A7X6NL59-F1
#
_entry.id   AF-A0A7X6NL59-F1
#
_cell.length_a   1.000
_cell.length_b   1.000
_cell.length_c   1.000
_cell.angle_alpha   90.00
_cell.angle_beta   90.00
_cell.angle_gamma   90.00
#
_symmetry.space_group_name_H-M   'P 1'
#
loop_
_entity.id
_entity.type
_entity.pdbx_description
1 polymer ?
#
loop_
_entity_poly.entity_id
_entity_poly.type
_entity_poly.pdbx_seq_one_letter_code
_entity_poly.pdbx_strand_id
1 'polypeptide(L)'
;KTKLETIIQQNVELGVKSFIPLITERTVVKLNEKDREQKKLDRWQKIAKESAKQSKRNIIPTVEPIITVSELIEKLKNIDAEIIVPYELEDVKILKDVLKEPKDNYYIVIGPEGGFDIKEIEMFQEIGAHIVTLGKRIIRTETAGIVTASVIMYACNEMV
;
A
#
# COMPACT_ATOMS: atom_id res chain seq x y z
N LYS A 1 13.63 14.06 -1.66
CA LYS A 1 12.48 13.25 -2.09
C LYS A 1 11.39 13.38 -1.06
N THR A 2 10.13 13.47 -1.47
CA THR A 2 8.98 13.42 -0.54
C THR A 2 8.78 11.99 -0.03
N LYS A 3 8.01 11.80 1.04
CA LYS A 3 7.80 10.46 1.64
C LYS A 3 7.20 9.46 0.63
N LEU A 4 6.14 9.85 -0.08
CA LEU A 4 5.52 9.01 -1.11
C LEU A 4 6.48 8.67 -2.25
N GLU A 5 7.39 9.57 -2.63
CA GLU A 5 8.40 9.27 -3.65
C GLU A 5 9.35 8.15 -3.23
N THR A 6 9.76 8.16 -1.97
CA THR A 6 10.60 7.10 -1.39
C THR A 6 9.83 5.77 -1.33
N ILE A 7 8.57 5.80 -0.90
CA ILE A 7 7.68 4.63 -0.87
C ILE A 7 7.55 4.02 -2.26
N ILE A 8 7.22 4.83 -3.27
CA ILE A 8 7.06 4.35 -4.65
C ILE A 8 8.36 3.76 -5.15
N GLN A 9 9.48 4.47 -5.01
CA GLN A 9 10.77 3.98 -5.47
C GLN A 9 11.11 2.59 -4.89
N GLN A 10 11.07 2.46 -3.56
CA GLN A 10 11.51 1.24 -2.89
C GLN A 10 10.56 0.05 -3.15
N ASN A 11 9.26 0.31 -3.27
CA ASN A 11 8.30 -0.74 -3.59
C ASN A 11 8.34 -1.14 -5.07
N VAL A 12 8.72 -0.22 -5.97
CA VAL A 12 9.00 -0.59 -7.37
C VAL A 12 10.19 -1.54 -7.45
N GLU A 13 11.23 -1.31 -6.65
CA GLU A 13 12.38 -2.23 -6.56
C GLU A 13 11.95 -3.62 -6.07
N LEU A 14 10.95 -3.69 -5.18
CA LEU A 14 10.33 -4.91 -4.66
C LEU A 14 9.17 -5.44 -5.54
N GLY A 15 9.16 -5.19 -6.84
CA GLY A 15 8.19 -5.87 -7.71
C GLY A 15 6.73 -5.39 -7.64
N VAL A 16 6.37 -4.41 -6.81
CA VAL A 16 4.99 -3.87 -6.73
C VAL A 16 4.53 -3.37 -8.10
N LYS A 17 3.31 -3.72 -8.51
CA LYS A 17 2.79 -3.51 -9.88
C LYS A 17 1.96 -2.23 -10.05
N SER A 18 1.36 -1.72 -8.97
CA SER A 18 0.59 -0.47 -8.99
C SER A 18 0.61 0.24 -7.64
N PHE A 19 0.34 1.53 -7.66
CA PHE A 19 0.26 2.40 -6.49
C PHE A 19 -1.02 3.22 -6.56
N ILE A 20 -1.78 3.23 -5.47
CA ILE A 20 -3.00 4.05 -5.34
C ILE A 20 -2.77 5.01 -4.16
N PRO A 21 -2.50 6.30 -4.42
CA PRO A 21 -2.39 7.28 -3.35
C PRO A 21 -3.75 7.44 -2.64
N LEU A 22 -3.75 7.31 -1.33
CA LEU A 22 -4.97 7.28 -0.52
C LEU A 22 -5.10 8.53 0.33
N ILE A 23 -6.29 9.13 0.33
CA ILE A 23 -6.72 10.14 1.29
C ILE A 23 -7.48 9.42 2.40
N THR A 24 -6.99 9.56 3.62
CA THR A 24 -7.59 9.04 4.85
C THR A 24 -8.04 10.21 5.73
N GLU A 25 -8.86 9.94 6.74
CA GLU A 25 -9.35 10.95 7.69
C GLU A 25 -8.19 11.73 8.35
N ARG A 26 -7.06 11.06 8.61
CA ARG A 26 -5.89 11.64 9.28
C ARG A 26 -4.81 12.13 8.31
N THR A 27 -5.13 12.25 7.02
CA THR A 27 -4.20 12.80 6.02
C THR A 27 -4.07 14.32 6.17
N VAL A 28 -2.87 14.80 6.48
CA VAL A 28 -2.58 16.23 6.75
C VAL A 28 -2.63 17.10 5.48
N VAL A 29 -2.58 16.50 4.29
CA VAL A 29 -2.51 17.22 3.02
C VAL A 29 -3.91 17.60 2.53
N LYS A 30 -4.26 18.88 2.63
CA LYS A 30 -5.44 19.45 1.96
C LYS A 30 -5.18 19.59 0.46
N LEU A 31 -5.93 18.85 -0.35
CA LEU A 31 -5.84 18.87 -1.81
C LEU A 31 -6.92 19.79 -2.37
N ASN A 32 -6.61 21.07 -2.55
CA ASN A 32 -7.59 22.06 -3.05
C ASN A 32 -7.30 22.57 -4.48
N GLU A 33 -6.42 21.91 -5.23
CA GLU A 33 -6.10 22.34 -6.60
C GLU A 33 -5.84 21.11 -7.51
N LYS A 34 -6.78 20.78 -8.39
CA LYS A 34 -6.68 19.66 -9.36
C LYS A 34 -5.39 19.68 -10.16
N ASP A 35 -4.93 20.87 -10.57
CA ASP A 35 -3.67 21.02 -11.31
C ASP A 35 -2.44 20.62 -10.49
N ARG A 36 -2.47 20.79 -9.15
CA ARG A 36 -1.40 20.34 -8.26
C ARG A 36 -1.44 18.82 -8.07
N GLU A 37 -2.62 18.22 -8.10
CA GLU A 37 -2.78 16.77 -8.02
C GLU A 37 -2.20 16.09 -9.27
N GLN A 38 -2.58 16.57 -10.46
CA GLN A 38 -2.06 16.00 -11.71
C GLN A 38 -0.53 16.10 -11.78
N LYS A 39 0.05 17.25 -11.41
CA LYS A 39 1.51 17.42 -11.34
C LYS A 39 2.19 16.46 -10.37
N LYS A 40 1.53 16.11 -9.25
CA LYS A 40 2.06 15.10 -8.31
C LYS A 40 2.01 13.71 -8.91
N LEU A 41 0.86 13.34 -9.51
CA LEU A 41 0.68 12.05 -10.18
C LEU A 41 1.72 11.85 -11.30
N ASP A 42 1.92 12.85 -12.16
CA ASP A 42 2.91 12.81 -13.24
C ASP A 42 4.33 12.61 -12.69
N ARG A 43 4.66 13.32 -11.60
CA ARG A 43 5.96 13.21 -10.92
C ARG A 43 6.16 11.83 -10.31
N TRP A 44 5.15 11.28 -9.63
CA TRP A 44 5.19 9.95 -9.04
C TRP A 44 5.28 8.85 -10.10
N GLN A 45 4.54 8.97 -11.19
CA GLN A 45 4.62 8.06 -12.33
C GLN A 45 6.01 8.09 -12.98
N LYS A 46 6.63 9.27 -13.09
CA LYS A 46 8.03 9.40 -13.55
C LYS A 46 8.99 8.66 -12.64
N ILE A 47 8.84 8.77 -11.32
CA ILE A 47 9.68 8.05 -10.35
C ILE A 47 9.48 6.55 -10.44
N ALA A 48 8.23 6.07 -10.60
CA ALA A 48 7.96 4.66 -10.83
C ALA A 48 8.65 4.15 -12.10
N LYS A 49 8.61 4.92 -13.20
CA LYS A 49 9.30 4.61 -14.46
C LYS A 49 10.82 4.57 -14.31
N GLU A 50 11.40 5.55 -13.64
CA GLU A 50 12.86 5.61 -13.41
C GLU A 50 13.34 4.46 -12.53
N SER A 51 12.59 4.15 -11.47
CA SER A 51 12.89 3.04 -10.56
C SER A 51 12.76 1.70 -11.28
N ALA A 52 11.70 1.50 -12.06
CA ALA A 52 11.53 0.27 -12.85
C ALA A 52 12.69 0.06 -13.83
N LYS A 53 13.16 1.14 -14.48
CA LYS A 53 14.33 1.10 -15.36
C LYS A 53 15.61 0.72 -14.60
N GLN A 54 15.84 1.31 -13.42
CA GLN A 54 17.01 1.03 -12.60
C GLN A 54 17.01 -0.42 -12.08
N SER A 55 15.85 -0.93 -11.71
CA SER A 55 15.64 -2.31 -11.26
C SER A 55 15.52 -3.32 -12.40
N LYS A 56 15.72 -2.90 -13.67
CA LYS A 56 15.61 -3.75 -14.88
C LYS A 56 14.27 -4.50 -14.99
N ARG A 57 13.17 -3.87 -14.55
CA ARG A 57 11.83 -4.44 -14.67
C ARG A 57 11.29 -4.27 -16.09
N ASN A 58 10.65 -5.32 -16.59
CA ASN A 58 9.93 -5.28 -17.89
C ASN A 58 8.55 -4.61 -17.79
N ILE A 59 8.09 -4.32 -16.57
CA ILE A 59 6.80 -3.68 -16.29
C ILE A 59 7.09 -2.38 -15.57
N ILE A 60 6.50 -1.28 -16.04
CA ILE A 60 6.50 0.01 -15.35
C ILE A 60 5.24 0.05 -14.46
N PRO A 61 5.38 0.17 -13.13
CA PRO A 61 4.22 0.26 -12.26
C PRO A 61 3.39 1.51 -12.52
N THR A 62 2.08 1.37 -12.46
CA THR A 62 1.13 2.49 -12.64
C THR A 62 0.91 3.20 -11.31
N VAL A 63 0.92 4.52 -11.33
CA VAL A 63 0.43 5.36 -10.22
C VAL A 63 -0.96 5.84 -10.59
N GLU A 64 -1.96 5.31 -9.91
CA GLU A 64 -3.38 5.59 -10.13
C GLU A 64 -3.79 6.96 -9.55
N PRO A 65 -4.97 7.49 -9.94
CA PRO A 65 -5.52 8.70 -9.33
C PRO A 65 -5.59 8.61 -7.81
N ILE A 66 -5.49 9.79 -7.17
CA ILE A 66 -5.68 9.91 -5.73
C ILE A 66 -7.16 9.65 -5.43
N ILE A 67 -7.45 8.71 -4.52
CA ILE A 67 -8.82 8.37 -4.12
C ILE A 67 -8.97 8.39 -2.60
N THR A 68 -10.22 8.43 -2.14
CA THR A 68 -10.61 8.30 -0.73
C THR A 68 -10.69 6.84 -0.29
N VAL A 69 -10.74 6.59 1.02
CA VAL A 69 -10.98 5.25 1.58
C VAL A 69 -12.29 4.66 1.03
N SER A 70 -13.38 5.42 1.00
CA SER A 70 -14.67 4.93 0.49
C SER A 70 -14.58 4.48 -0.97
N GLU A 71 -13.90 5.25 -1.83
CA GLU A 71 -13.68 4.86 -3.24
C GLU A 71 -12.77 3.63 -3.36
N LEU A 72 -11.76 3.50 -2.49
CA LEU A 72 -10.90 2.32 -2.44
C LEU A 72 -11.71 1.06 -2.04
N ILE A 73 -12.59 1.16 -1.06
CA ILE A 73 -13.46 0.06 -0.63
C ILE A 73 -14.32 -0.44 -1.79
N GLU A 74 -14.98 0.47 -2.52
CA GLU A 74 -15.78 0.10 -3.69
C GLU A 74 -14.96 -0.56 -4.80
N LYS A 75 -13.71 -0.11 -4.99
CA LYS A 75 -12.78 -0.72 -5.95
C LYS A 75 -12.37 -2.15 -5.54
N LEU A 76 -12.23 -2.41 -4.25
CA LEU A 76 -11.69 -3.67 -3.73
C LEU A 76 -12.76 -4.73 -3.41
N LYS A 77 -14.03 -4.34 -3.20
CA LYS A 77 -15.10 -5.21 -2.69
C LYS A 77 -15.35 -6.51 -3.47
N ASN A 78 -14.94 -6.60 -4.73
CA ASN A 78 -15.16 -7.77 -5.60
C ASN A 78 -13.91 -8.18 -6.39
N ILE A 79 -12.71 -7.83 -5.90
CA ILE A 79 -11.47 -8.18 -6.58
C ILE A 79 -10.96 -9.53 -6.11
N ASP A 80 -10.39 -10.31 -7.02
CA ASP A 80 -9.73 -11.57 -6.70
C ASP A 80 -8.30 -11.31 -6.20
N ALA A 81 -8.21 -10.74 -4.99
CA ALA A 81 -6.96 -10.44 -4.32
C ALA A 81 -7.14 -10.37 -2.80
N GLU A 82 -6.09 -10.75 -2.06
CA GLU A 82 -6.04 -10.60 -0.61
C GLU A 82 -5.73 -9.15 -0.22
N ILE A 83 -6.48 -8.58 0.71
CA ILE A 83 -6.29 -7.20 1.15
C ILE A 83 -5.61 -7.22 2.52
N ILE A 84 -4.37 -6.73 2.58
CA ILE A 84 -3.55 -6.69 3.78
C ILE A 84 -3.51 -5.26 4.30
N VAL A 85 -3.93 -5.06 5.55
CA VAL A 85 -3.91 -3.76 6.23
C VAL A 85 -3.06 -3.86 7.49
N PRO A 86 -1.76 -3.51 7.41
CA PRO A 86 -0.92 -3.38 8.57
C PRO A 86 -1.44 -2.29 9.52
N TYR A 87 -1.79 -2.67 10.75
CA TYR A 87 -2.34 -1.76 11.73
C TYR A 87 -1.88 -2.10 13.15
N GLU A 88 -1.71 -1.06 13.97
CA GLU A 88 -1.17 -1.14 15.32
C GLU A 88 -2.29 -1.33 16.34
N LEU A 89 -2.81 -2.55 16.43
CA LEU A 89 -3.73 -2.97 17.49
C LEU A 89 -3.18 -4.18 18.24
N GLU A 90 -3.60 -4.29 19.49
CA GLU A 90 -3.46 -5.53 20.26
C GLU A 90 -4.40 -6.60 19.66
N ASP A 91 -4.03 -7.87 19.78
CA ASP A 91 -4.82 -9.05 19.36
C ASP A 91 -5.18 -9.18 17.86
N VAL A 92 -4.47 -8.50 16.96
CA VAL A 92 -4.60 -8.73 15.50
C VAL A 92 -3.76 -9.92 15.03
N LYS A 93 -4.17 -10.52 13.91
CA LYS A 93 -3.44 -11.63 13.27
C LYS A 93 -2.01 -11.19 12.91
N ILE A 94 -1.06 -12.11 13.01
CA ILE A 94 0.29 -11.88 12.50
C ILE A 94 0.26 -12.10 10.99
N LEU A 95 0.94 -11.25 10.20
CA LEU A 95 1.00 -11.38 8.75
C LEU A 95 1.39 -12.80 8.28
N LYS A 96 2.30 -13.46 9.02
CA LYS A 96 2.70 -14.86 8.74
C LYS A 96 1.53 -15.84 8.71
N ASP A 97 0.52 -15.66 9.55
CA ASP A 97 -0.61 -16.60 9.61
C ASP A 97 -1.52 -16.45 8.40
N VAL A 98 -1.65 -15.23 7.86
CA VAL A 98 -2.39 -14.95 6.63
C VAL A 98 -1.67 -15.58 5.42
N LEU A 99 -0.34 -15.55 5.41
CA LEU A 99 0.49 -16.02 4.29
C LEU A 99 0.82 -17.52 4.33
N LYS A 100 0.12 -18.32 5.16
CA LYS A 100 0.29 -19.79 5.16
C LYS A 100 -0.12 -20.42 3.83
N GLU A 101 -1.10 -19.83 3.16
CA GLU A 101 -1.58 -20.23 1.85
C GLU A 101 -1.48 -19.04 0.89
N PRO A 102 -0.29 -18.79 0.31
CA PRO A 102 -0.08 -17.64 -0.55
C PRO A 102 -1.03 -17.64 -1.76
N LYS A 103 -1.58 -16.46 -2.08
CA LYS A 103 -2.36 -16.16 -3.28
C LYS A 103 -1.53 -15.44 -4.33
N ASP A 104 -2.12 -15.25 -5.52
CA ASP A 104 -1.46 -14.62 -6.66
C ASP A 104 -1.48 -13.08 -6.59
N ASN A 105 -2.51 -12.50 -5.96
CA ASN A 105 -2.75 -11.06 -5.94
C ASN A 105 -2.94 -10.55 -4.52
N TYR A 106 -2.29 -9.42 -4.22
CA TYR A 106 -2.42 -8.73 -2.94
C TYR A 106 -2.57 -7.23 -3.14
N TYR A 107 -3.40 -6.63 -2.29
CA TYR A 107 -3.38 -5.20 -2.01
C TYR A 107 -2.80 -4.97 -0.63
N ILE A 108 -1.86 -4.02 -0.54
CA ILE A 108 -1.29 -3.61 0.74
C ILE A 108 -1.75 -2.18 1.00
N VAL A 109 -2.56 -1.98 2.04
CA VAL A 109 -3.12 -0.67 2.40
C VAL A 109 -2.37 -0.14 3.62
N ILE A 110 -1.58 0.91 3.43
CA ILE A 110 -0.79 1.54 4.50
C ILE A 110 -1.41 2.88 4.89
N GLY A 111 -1.67 3.07 6.17
CA GLY A 111 -2.20 4.32 6.72
C GLY A 111 -1.15 5.43 6.82
N PRO A 112 -1.58 6.69 7.01
CA PRO A 112 -0.67 7.82 7.25
C PRO A 112 0.01 7.69 8.62
N GLU A 113 0.85 8.66 8.98
CA GLU A 113 1.53 8.71 10.27
C GLU A 113 0.58 8.76 11.46
N GLY A 114 -0.62 9.31 11.26
CA GLY A 114 -1.68 9.33 12.28
C GLY A 114 -2.44 8.00 12.42
N GLY A 115 -2.09 6.99 11.62
CA GLY A 115 -2.85 5.74 11.50
C GLY A 115 -4.21 5.93 10.82
N PHE A 116 -4.93 4.83 10.67
CA PHE A 116 -6.33 4.86 10.24
C PHE A 116 -7.26 5.25 11.39
N ASP A 117 -8.37 5.87 11.05
CA ASP A 117 -9.51 5.97 11.96
C ASP A 117 -10.13 4.59 12.19
N ILE A 118 -10.75 4.38 13.35
CA ILE A 118 -11.37 3.11 13.70
C ILE A 118 -12.44 2.71 12.68
N LYS A 119 -13.20 3.69 12.16
CA LYS A 119 -14.22 3.47 11.14
C LYS A 119 -13.63 3.01 9.82
N GLU A 120 -12.45 3.51 9.45
CA GLU A 120 -11.76 3.08 8.22
C GLU A 120 -11.31 1.62 8.35
N ILE A 121 -10.84 1.20 9.53
CA ILE A 121 -10.49 -0.20 9.81
C ILE A 121 -11.72 -1.10 9.73
N GLU A 122 -12.85 -0.69 10.31
CA GLU A 122 -14.12 -1.42 10.21
C GLU A 122 -14.56 -1.59 8.74
N MET A 123 -14.47 -0.52 7.93
CA MET A 123 -14.78 -0.59 6.49
C MET A 123 -13.89 -1.59 5.74
N PHE A 124 -12.59 -1.66 6.06
CA PHE A 124 -11.71 -2.66 5.46
C PHE A 124 -12.08 -4.09 5.89
N GLN A 125 -12.45 -4.30 7.16
CA GLN A 125 -12.89 -5.61 7.65
C GLN A 125 -14.18 -6.08 6.97
N GLU A 126 -15.12 -5.17 6.70
CA GLU A 126 -16.38 -5.49 6.00
C GLU A 126 -16.19 -6.05 4.60
N ILE A 127 -15.11 -5.67 3.91
CA ILE A 127 -14.76 -6.24 2.59
C ILE A 127 -13.78 -7.41 2.67
N GLY A 128 -13.60 -7.99 3.87
CA GLY A 128 -12.79 -9.17 4.08
C GLY A 128 -11.29 -8.91 4.23
N ALA A 129 -10.86 -7.65 4.43
CA ALA A 129 -9.45 -7.36 4.59
C ALA A 129 -8.84 -7.98 5.86
N HIS A 130 -7.60 -8.41 5.74
CA HIS A 130 -6.79 -8.90 6.83
C HIS A 130 -6.11 -7.74 7.55
N ILE A 131 -6.66 -7.37 8.70
CA ILE A 131 -6.00 -6.47 9.64
C ILE A 131 -4.90 -7.23 10.36
N VAL A 132 -3.65 -6.81 10.17
CA VAL A 132 -2.47 -7.55 10.64
C VAL A 132 -1.47 -6.67 11.39
N THR A 133 -0.71 -7.30 12.28
CA THR A 133 0.48 -6.67 12.88
C THR A 133 1.75 -7.07 12.12
N LEU A 134 2.71 -6.14 12.05
CA LEU A 134 4.08 -6.39 11.57
C LEU A 134 5.07 -6.71 12.71
N GLY A 135 4.53 -7.01 13.89
CA GLY A 135 5.28 -7.39 15.09
C GLY A 135 5.11 -6.37 16.22
N LYS A 136 5.97 -6.49 17.24
CA LYS A 136 5.85 -5.73 18.50
C LYS A 136 6.26 -4.26 18.42
N ARG A 137 6.75 -3.80 17.27
CA ARG A 137 7.28 -2.44 17.10
C ARG A 137 6.40 -1.67 16.14
N ILE A 138 6.19 -0.41 16.48
CA ILE A 138 5.60 0.60 15.60
C ILE A 138 6.53 0.77 14.39
N ILE A 139 6.04 0.40 13.21
CA ILE A 139 6.79 0.53 11.95
C ILE A 139 6.27 1.77 11.22
N ARG A 140 7.17 2.70 10.91
CA ARG A 140 6.80 3.93 10.20
C ARG A 140 6.16 3.62 8.84
N THR A 141 5.21 4.46 8.42
CA THR A 141 4.50 4.39 7.13
C THR A 141 5.41 4.06 5.95
N GLU A 142 6.56 4.74 5.82
CA GLU A 142 7.48 4.50 4.70
C GLU A 142 8.13 3.11 4.72
N THR A 143 8.28 2.50 5.89
CA THR A 143 8.88 1.18 6.08
C THR A 143 7.83 0.06 6.06
N ALA A 144 6.61 0.34 6.53
CA ALA A 144 5.55 -0.66 6.64
C ALA A 144 5.19 -1.30 5.29
N GLY A 145 5.08 -0.49 4.23
CA GLY A 145 4.82 -1.00 2.87
C GLY A 145 5.92 -1.93 2.37
N ILE A 146 7.18 -1.51 2.54
CA ILE A 146 8.37 -2.27 2.13
C ILE A 146 8.44 -3.61 2.85
N VAL A 147 8.28 -3.59 4.18
CA VAL A 147 8.32 -4.81 5.01
C VAL A 147 7.20 -5.76 4.59
N THR A 148 5.98 -5.24 4.44
CA THR A 148 4.82 -6.07 4.06
C THR A 148 5.02 -6.70 2.68
N ALA A 149 5.39 -5.90 1.68
CA ALA A 149 5.67 -6.39 0.33
C ALA A 149 6.80 -7.43 0.33
N SER A 150 7.88 -7.19 1.06
CA SER A 150 9.02 -8.13 1.14
C SER A 150 8.60 -9.48 1.73
N VAL A 151 7.81 -9.46 2.80
CA VAL A 151 7.34 -10.68 3.46
C VAL A 151 6.37 -11.46 2.56
N ILE A 152 5.48 -10.75 1.83
CA ILE A 152 4.57 -11.37 0.86
C ILE A 152 5.36 -12.02 -0.28
N MET A 153 6.29 -11.29 -0.90
CA MET A 153 7.11 -11.84 -1.98
C MET A 153 7.92 -13.06 -1.53
N TYR A 154 8.48 -13.03 -0.31
CA TYR A 154 9.17 -14.18 0.25
C TYR A 154 8.22 -15.37 0.41
N ALA A 155 7.02 -15.16 0.97
CA ALA A 155 6.03 -16.22 1.14
C ALA A 155 5.53 -16.80 -0.20
N CYS A 156 5.45 -15.97 -1.24
CA CYS A 156 5.09 -16.37 -2.61
C CYS A 156 6.27 -17.01 -3.39
N ASN A 157 7.44 -17.19 -2.78
CA ASN A 157 8.66 -17.68 -3.44
C ASN A 157 9.09 -16.83 -4.65
N GLU A 158 8.93 -15.51 -4.57
CA GLU A 158 9.41 -14.56 -5.59
C GLU A 158 10.78 -13.94 -5.25
N MET A 159 11.34 -14.24 -4.07
CA MET A 159 12.65 -13.76 -3.60
C MET A 159 13.76 -14.85 -3.63
N VAL A 160 13.77 -15.68 -4.67
CA VAL A 160 14.70 -16.83 -4.81
C VAL A 160 15.90 -16.52 -5.69
#